data_AF-A0A519QG81-F1
#
_entry.id   AF-A0A519QG81-F1
#
_cell.length_a   1.000
_cell.length_b   1.000
_cell.length_c   1.000
_cell.angle_alpha   90.00
_cell.angle_beta   90.00
_cell.angle_gamma   90.00
#
_symmetry.space_group_name_H-M   'P 1'
#
loop_
_entity.id
_entity.type
_entity.pdbx_description
1 polymer ?
#
loop_
_entity_poly.entity_id
_entity_poly.type
_entity_poly.pdbx_seq_one_letter_code
_entity_poly.pdbx_strand_id
1 'polypeptide(L)'
;MDGVEVARLYSAAADELMTDLWRVATEILYPAHNPTKAERLSLVAVGGYGRGVLAPFSDLDLLVLRPWKPTPRGEQVTEFVLYVLWDLGLKVGAATRSVEECLSLSKTDMTVRTALLEARPLAGDAALTEEMIQAFRQMVAKADPRPFIAAKLEERDTRHGKAGVVRYRVEPNVKDGKGGLRDLNALFWIARSLAPDSPLGARVLEELLTPKERRTFEEAFDFLWKVRAHLHLMAGRAEEKLTFDFQAEMA
;
A
#
# COMPACT_ATOMS: atom_id res chain seq x y z
N MET A 1 14.51 17.95 -4.92
CA MET A 1 13.20 17.29 -5.12
C MET A 1 12.80 16.69 -3.79
N ASP A 2 11.53 16.82 -3.42
CA ASP A 2 11.03 16.31 -2.14
C ASP A 2 10.92 14.77 -2.20
N GLY A 3 11.24 14.09 -1.10
CA GLY A 3 11.28 12.62 -1.06
C GLY A 3 9.93 11.99 -1.34
N VAL A 4 8.86 12.59 -0.80
CA VAL A 4 7.48 12.13 -1.06
C VAL A 4 7.07 12.40 -2.50
N GLU A 5 7.53 13.50 -3.09
CA GLU A 5 7.26 13.82 -4.50
C GLU A 5 7.90 12.77 -5.42
N VAL A 6 9.17 12.40 -5.19
CA VAL A 6 9.81 11.28 -5.90
C VAL A 6 8.99 10.01 -5.76
N ALA A 7 8.53 9.69 -4.55
CA ALA A 7 7.76 8.48 -4.31
C ALA A 7 6.41 8.46 -5.05
N ARG A 8 5.77 9.63 -5.20
CA ARG A 8 4.55 9.80 -5.99
C ARG A 8 4.82 9.64 -7.48
N LEU A 9 5.95 10.13 -7.99
CA LEU A 9 6.33 9.96 -9.39
C LEU A 9 6.54 8.48 -9.74
N TYR A 10 7.20 7.70 -8.88
CA TYR A 10 7.29 6.25 -9.05
C TYR A 10 5.93 5.57 -9.01
N SER A 11 5.03 5.99 -8.12
CA SER A 11 3.66 5.48 -8.08
C SER A 11 2.87 5.83 -9.35
N ALA A 12 3.01 7.03 -9.88
CA ALA A 12 2.34 7.46 -11.11
C ALA A 12 2.83 6.67 -12.33
N ALA A 13 4.14 6.46 -12.45
CA ALA A 13 4.70 5.61 -13.50
C ALA A 13 4.21 4.16 -13.40
N ALA A 14 4.08 3.62 -12.19
CA ALA A 14 3.48 2.31 -11.97
C ALA A 14 1.99 2.29 -12.36
N ASP A 15 1.22 3.34 -12.04
CA ASP A 15 -0.19 3.46 -12.42
C ASP A 15 -0.38 3.43 -13.94
N GLU A 16 0.48 4.13 -14.69
CA GLU A 16 0.47 4.12 -16.17
C GLU A 16 0.75 2.72 -16.71
N LEU A 17 1.83 2.08 -16.25
CA LEU A 17 2.17 0.70 -16.62
C LEU A 17 1.01 -0.25 -16.34
N MET A 18 0.43 -0.18 -15.14
CA MET A 18 -0.64 -1.09 -14.72
C MET A 18 -1.93 -0.86 -15.50
N THR A 19 -2.29 0.40 -15.77
CA THR A 19 -3.48 0.75 -16.57
C THR A 19 -3.35 0.25 -18.00
N ASP A 20 -2.20 0.48 -18.63
CA ASP A 20 -1.96 0.03 -20.00
C ASP A 20 -1.91 -1.49 -20.11
N LEU A 21 -1.20 -2.16 -19.18
CA LEU A 21 -1.15 -3.63 -19.13
C LEU A 21 -2.54 -4.24 -18.91
N TRP A 22 -3.33 -3.64 -18.02
CA TRP A 22 -4.71 -4.06 -17.78
C TRP A 22 -5.56 -3.94 -19.04
N ARG A 23 -5.47 -2.79 -19.75
CA ARG A 23 -6.17 -2.57 -21.03
C ARG A 23 -5.81 -3.66 -22.05
N VAL A 24 -4.51 -3.93 -22.25
CA VAL A 24 -4.04 -4.99 -23.16
C VAL A 24 -4.64 -6.35 -22.79
N ALA A 25 -4.59 -6.71 -21.50
CA ALA A 25 -5.13 -7.97 -21.04
C ALA A 25 -6.65 -8.07 -21.28
N THR A 26 -7.41 -7.04 -20.91
CA THR A 26 -8.88 -7.13 -20.87
C THR A 26 -9.58 -6.76 -22.17
N GLU A 27 -8.96 -5.96 -23.04
CA GLU A 27 -9.58 -5.47 -24.28
C GLU A 27 -9.00 -6.13 -25.53
N ILE A 28 -7.73 -6.57 -25.50
CA ILE A 28 -7.06 -7.14 -26.68
C ILE A 28 -6.97 -8.66 -26.58
N LEU A 29 -6.40 -9.18 -25.49
CA LEU A 29 -6.12 -10.62 -25.37
C LEU A 29 -7.31 -11.44 -24.89
N TYR A 30 -8.04 -10.93 -23.89
CA TYR A 30 -9.20 -11.61 -23.30
C TYR A 30 -10.44 -10.70 -23.31
N PRO A 31 -10.92 -10.26 -24.49
CA PRO A 31 -12.08 -9.39 -24.59
C PRO A 31 -13.36 -10.09 -24.11
N ALA A 32 -14.15 -9.39 -23.29
CA ALA A 32 -15.53 -9.77 -23.01
C ALA A 32 -16.46 -8.84 -23.79
N HIS A 33 -16.90 -9.27 -24.98
CA HIS A 33 -17.73 -8.46 -25.88
C HIS A 33 -19.12 -8.16 -25.32
N ASN A 34 -19.64 -9.04 -24.45
CA ASN A 34 -20.91 -8.84 -23.73
C ASN A 34 -20.74 -9.35 -22.29
N PRO A 35 -20.02 -8.61 -21.43
CA PRO A 35 -19.64 -9.09 -20.12
C PRO A 35 -20.87 -9.28 -19.25
N THR A 36 -21.04 -10.48 -18.71
CA THR A 36 -22.03 -10.72 -17.68
C THR A 36 -21.62 -10.00 -16.39
N LYS A 37 -22.57 -9.81 -15.45
CA LYS A 37 -22.25 -9.27 -14.13
C LYS A 37 -21.13 -10.04 -13.41
N ALA A 38 -20.94 -11.33 -13.71
CA ALA A 38 -19.90 -12.17 -13.09
C ALA A 38 -18.50 -11.95 -13.68
N GLU A 39 -18.40 -11.37 -14.88
CA GLU A 39 -17.13 -11.16 -15.60
C GLU A 39 -16.56 -9.75 -15.43
N ARG A 40 -17.23 -8.90 -14.64
CA ARG A 40 -16.68 -7.61 -14.19
C ARG A 40 -15.42 -7.88 -13.37
N LEU A 41 -14.37 -7.12 -13.64
CA LEU A 41 -13.10 -7.19 -12.93
C LEU A 41 -12.59 -5.77 -12.71
N SER A 42 -11.94 -5.55 -11.58
CA SER A 42 -11.22 -4.30 -11.34
C SER A 42 -9.85 -4.58 -10.73
N LEU A 43 -8.88 -3.77 -11.13
CA LEU A 43 -7.55 -3.75 -10.57
C LEU A 43 -7.45 -2.61 -9.56
N VAL A 44 -7.01 -2.93 -8.35
CA VAL A 44 -6.95 -2.03 -7.22
C VAL A 44 -5.54 -2.07 -6.63
N ALA A 45 -4.91 -0.91 -6.44
CA ALA A 45 -3.68 -0.79 -5.67
C ALA A 45 -4.02 -0.83 -4.18
N VAL A 46 -3.22 -1.54 -3.40
CA VAL A 46 -3.37 -1.62 -1.93
C VAL A 46 -2.05 -1.31 -1.22
N GLY A 47 -2.07 -1.16 0.10
CA GLY A 47 -0.86 -0.87 0.89
C GLY A 47 -0.17 0.44 0.48
N GLY A 48 1.17 0.42 0.45
CA GLY A 48 1.97 1.60 0.08
C GLY A 48 1.68 2.10 -1.34
N TYR A 49 1.48 1.17 -2.28
CA TYR A 49 1.10 1.50 -3.65
C TYR A 49 -0.29 2.14 -3.74
N GLY A 50 -1.24 1.59 -2.98
CA GLY A 50 -2.58 2.16 -2.82
C GLY A 50 -2.56 3.56 -2.22
N ARG A 51 -1.64 3.83 -1.29
CA ARG A 51 -1.38 5.17 -0.73
C ARG A 51 -0.76 6.15 -1.75
N GLY A 52 -0.35 5.69 -2.93
CA GLY A 52 0.20 6.52 -3.99
C GLY A 52 1.68 6.87 -3.79
N VAL A 53 2.42 6.04 -3.04
CA VAL A 53 3.85 6.25 -2.78
C VAL A 53 4.65 4.95 -2.93
N LEU A 54 5.63 4.96 -3.84
CA LEU A 54 6.54 3.84 -4.08
C LEU A 54 7.99 4.32 -4.02
N ALA A 55 8.87 3.52 -3.42
CA ALA A 55 10.31 3.72 -3.60
C ALA A 55 10.75 2.93 -4.85
N PRO A 56 11.86 3.30 -5.51
CA PRO A 56 12.52 2.43 -6.48
C PRO A 56 12.61 0.99 -5.94
N PHE A 57 12.40 -0.04 -6.77
CA PHE A 57 12.43 -1.45 -6.33
C PHE A 57 11.40 -1.86 -5.25
N SER A 58 10.37 -1.05 -4.99
CA SER A 58 9.24 -1.46 -4.14
C SER A 58 8.36 -2.48 -4.84
N ASP A 59 7.71 -3.31 -4.04
CA ASP A 59 6.72 -4.27 -4.53
C ASP A 59 5.46 -3.53 -5.01
N LEU A 60 4.82 -4.07 -6.05
CA LEU A 60 3.49 -3.65 -6.50
C LEU A 60 2.43 -4.50 -5.80
N ASP A 61 1.78 -3.92 -4.80
CA ASP A 61 0.70 -4.57 -4.06
C ASP A 61 -0.65 -4.36 -4.79
N LEU A 62 -1.19 -5.44 -5.35
CA LEU A 62 -2.35 -5.47 -6.23
C LEU A 62 -3.47 -6.33 -5.66
N LEU A 63 -4.70 -5.87 -5.85
CA LEU A 63 -5.92 -6.61 -5.63
C LEU A 63 -6.70 -6.68 -6.95
N VAL A 64 -6.89 -7.89 -7.46
CA VAL A 64 -7.85 -8.15 -8.54
C VAL A 64 -9.20 -8.46 -7.91
N LEU A 65 -10.13 -7.52 -8.07
CA LEU A 65 -11.45 -7.58 -7.49
C LEU A 65 -12.45 -8.21 -8.47
N ARG A 66 -13.20 -9.19 -7.97
CA ARG A 66 -14.34 -9.83 -8.66
C ARG A 66 -15.66 -9.58 -7.91
N PRO A 67 -16.81 -9.60 -8.59
CA PRO A 67 -18.11 -9.40 -7.95
C PRO A 67 -18.54 -10.63 -7.13
N TRP A 68 -18.27 -11.83 -7.65
CA TRP A 68 -18.62 -13.07 -6.95
C TRP A 68 -17.60 -14.15 -7.24
N LYS A 69 -17.97 -15.31 -7.80
CA LYS A 69 -17.07 -16.46 -8.04
C LYS A 69 -15.99 -16.17 -9.08
N PRO A 70 -14.84 -16.87 -9.03
CA PRO A 70 -13.86 -16.86 -10.11
C PRO A 70 -14.50 -17.25 -11.44
N THR A 71 -13.99 -16.67 -12.52
CA THR A 71 -14.39 -17.02 -13.89
C THR A 71 -13.12 -17.36 -14.68
N PRO A 72 -13.21 -18.26 -15.69
CA PRO A 72 -12.05 -18.60 -16.52
C PRO A 72 -11.38 -17.37 -17.14
N ARG A 73 -12.17 -16.39 -17.60
CA ARG A 73 -11.65 -15.13 -18.11
C ARG A 73 -10.89 -14.34 -17.04
N GLY A 74 -11.44 -14.24 -15.83
CA GLY A 74 -10.77 -13.51 -14.74
C GLY A 74 -9.46 -14.14 -14.33
N GLU A 75 -9.38 -15.47 -14.34
CA GLU A 75 -8.14 -16.22 -14.11
C GLU A 75 -7.12 -15.93 -15.21
N GLN A 76 -7.51 -16.02 -16.49
CA GLN A 76 -6.63 -15.71 -17.62
C GLN A 76 -6.07 -14.28 -17.59
N VAL A 77 -6.93 -13.29 -17.33
CA VAL A 77 -6.51 -11.88 -17.21
C VAL A 77 -5.53 -11.71 -16.06
N THR A 78 -5.84 -12.30 -14.89
CA THR A 78 -4.98 -12.20 -13.70
C THR A 78 -3.62 -12.83 -13.96
N GLU A 79 -3.60 -14.07 -14.45
CA GLU A 79 -2.37 -14.81 -14.74
C GLU A 79 -1.50 -14.07 -15.75
N PHE A 80 -2.08 -13.61 -16.86
CA PHE A 80 -1.35 -12.85 -17.87
C PHE A 80 -0.70 -11.59 -17.29
N VAL A 81 -1.46 -10.80 -16.52
CA VAL A 81 -0.93 -9.58 -15.89
C VAL A 81 0.23 -9.93 -14.95
N LEU A 82 0.08 -10.95 -14.10
CA LEU A 82 1.12 -11.34 -13.15
C LEU A 82 2.39 -11.87 -13.84
N TYR A 83 2.24 -12.71 -14.87
CA TYR A 83 3.38 -13.23 -15.62
C TYR A 83 4.16 -12.12 -16.31
N VAL A 84 3.47 -11.16 -16.95
CA VAL A 84 4.16 -10.01 -17.56
C VAL A 84 4.95 -9.21 -16.52
N LEU A 85 4.38 -8.96 -15.34
CA LEU A 85 5.10 -8.23 -14.28
C LEU A 85 6.32 -9.00 -13.77
N TRP A 86 6.22 -10.32 -13.62
CA TRP A 86 7.35 -11.16 -13.22
C TRP A 86 8.44 -11.23 -14.30
N ASP A 87 8.06 -11.31 -15.58
CA ASP A 87 9.00 -11.30 -16.70
C ASP A 87 9.74 -9.96 -16.81
N LEU A 88 9.10 -8.86 -16.41
CA LEU A 88 9.73 -7.54 -16.25
C LEU A 88 10.65 -7.45 -15.01
N GLY A 89 10.74 -8.51 -14.20
CA GLY A 89 11.52 -8.55 -12.97
C GLY A 89 10.92 -7.76 -11.81
N LEU A 90 9.64 -7.38 -11.91
CA LEU A 90 8.95 -6.64 -10.85
C LEU A 90 8.52 -7.59 -9.72
N LYS A 91 8.65 -7.11 -8.49
CA LYS A 91 8.11 -7.79 -7.31
C LYS A 91 6.64 -7.43 -7.18
N VAL A 92 5.78 -8.43 -7.07
CA VAL A 92 4.33 -8.24 -7.04
C VAL A 92 3.72 -9.00 -5.87
N GLY A 93 3.00 -8.28 -5.02
CA GLY A 93 2.12 -8.87 -4.02
C GLY A 93 0.69 -8.83 -4.56
N ALA A 94 0.14 -9.95 -5.01
CA ALA A 94 -1.20 -9.97 -5.61
C ALA A 94 -2.19 -10.84 -4.82
N ALA A 95 -3.44 -10.38 -4.77
CA ALA A 95 -4.56 -11.19 -4.31
C ALA A 95 -5.75 -11.06 -5.27
N THR A 96 -6.48 -12.15 -5.49
CA THR A 96 -7.73 -12.15 -6.26
C THR A 96 -8.89 -12.48 -5.35
N ARG A 97 -9.80 -11.54 -5.14
CA ARG A 97 -10.88 -11.69 -4.15
C ARG A 97 -12.21 -11.13 -4.62
N SER A 98 -13.29 -11.67 -4.08
CA SER A 98 -14.60 -11.02 -4.15
C SER A 98 -14.74 -9.89 -3.13
N VAL A 99 -15.75 -9.04 -3.31
CA VAL A 99 -16.14 -8.04 -2.31
C VAL A 99 -16.39 -8.70 -0.95
N GLU A 100 -17.15 -9.80 -0.93
CA GLU A 100 -17.46 -10.56 0.29
C GLU A 100 -16.20 -11.13 0.95
N GLU A 101 -15.28 -11.69 0.17
CA GLU A 101 -14.01 -12.23 0.69
C GLU A 101 -13.13 -11.13 1.29
N CYS A 102 -13.04 -9.96 0.64
CA CYS A 102 -12.35 -8.79 1.19
C CYS A 102 -12.92 -8.40 2.56
N LEU A 103 -14.24 -8.28 2.68
CA LEU A 103 -14.90 -7.92 3.94
C LEU A 103 -14.69 -8.99 5.01
N SER A 104 -14.90 -10.26 4.67
CA SER A 104 -14.77 -11.39 5.59
C SER A 104 -13.35 -11.50 6.15
N LEU A 105 -12.34 -11.52 5.27
CA LEU A 105 -10.93 -11.62 5.67
C LEU A 105 -10.48 -10.40 6.47
N SER A 106 -10.96 -9.20 6.14
CA SER A 106 -10.57 -8.00 6.89
C SER A 106 -11.08 -7.95 8.33
N LYS A 107 -12.05 -8.80 8.70
CA LYS A 107 -12.51 -8.92 10.10
C LYS A 107 -11.55 -9.76 10.94
N THR A 108 -10.89 -10.74 10.34
CA THR A 108 -10.05 -11.72 11.04
C THR A 108 -8.55 -11.54 10.80
N ASP A 109 -8.17 -10.86 9.72
CA ASP A 109 -6.78 -10.61 9.34
C ASP A 109 -6.48 -9.11 9.31
N MET A 110 -5.67 -8.67 10.28
CA MET A 110 -5.27 -7.27 10.41
C MET A 110 -4.37 -6.79 9.26
N THR A 111 -3.64 -7.69 8.60
CA THR A 111 -2.83 -7.38 7.41
C THR A 111 -3.75 -7.03 6.24
N VAL A 112 -4.76 -7.87 5.99
CA VAL A 112 -5.77 -7.61 4.95
C VAL A 112 -6.52 -6.32 5.25
N ARG A 113 -6.95 -6.12 6.50
CA ARG A 113 -7.62 -4.87 6.91
C ARG A 113 -6.74 -3.65 6.67
N THR A 114 -5.45 -3.73 6.97
CA THR A 114 -4.50 -2.63 6.75
C THR A 114 -4.33 -2.32 5.27
N ALA A 115 -4.17 -3.35 4.43
CA ALA A 115 -4.05 -3.18 2.99
C ALA A 115 -5.30 -2.53 2.37
N LEU A 116 -6.50 -2.97 2.79
CA LEU A 116 -7.78 -2.43 2.30
C LEU A 116 -8.08 -1.02 2.80
N LEU A 117 -7.56 -0.61 3.96
CA LEU A 117 -7.60 0.80 4.35
C LEU A 117 -6.97 1.65 3.27
N GLU A 118 -5.97 1.16 2.55
CA GLU A 118 -5.22 1.89 1.53
C GLU A 118 -5.66 1.59 0.10
N ALA A 119 -6.80 0.91 -0.09
CA ALA A 119 -7.31 0.57 -1.42
C ALA A 119 -7.55 1.83 -2.28
N ARG A 120 -7.03 1.79 -3.52
CA ARG A 120 -7.19 2.84 -4.53
C ARG A 120 -7.45 2.21 -5.90
N PRO A 121 -8.49 2.64 -6.64
CA PRO A 121 -8.75 2.12 -7.97
C PRO A 121 -7.58 2.41 -8.93
N LEU A 122 -7.23 1.43 -9.76
CA LEU A 122 -6.31 1.61 -10.89
C LEU A 122 -7.04 1.50 -12.23
N ALA A 123 -7.67 0.35 -12.48
CA ALA A 123 -8.29 0.04 -13.77
C ALA A 123 -9.48 -0.93 -13.66
N GLY A 124 -10.20 -1.11 -14.78
CA GLY A 124 -11.37 -1.99 -14.86
C GLY A 124 -12.65 -1.33 -14.32
N ASP A 125 -13.51 -2.13 -13.70
CA ASP A 125 -14.84 -1.69 -13.28
C ASP A 125 -14.79 -0.80 -12.02
N ALA A 126 -14.85 0.52 -12.22
CA ALA A 126 -14.80 1.51 -11.14
C ALA A 126 -15.95 1.34 -10.12
N ALA A 127 -17.15 0.95 -10.58
CA ALA A 127 -18.30 0.77 -9.70
C ALA A 127 -18.11 -0.43 -8.75
N LEU A 128 -17.46 -1.50 -9.21
CA LEU A 128 -17.12 -2.66 -8.38
C LEU A 128 -16.11 -2.28 -7.27
N THR A 129 -15.09 -1.49 -7.61
CA THR A 129 -14.12 -1.02 -6.61
C THR A 129 -14.74 -0.06 -5.61
N GLU A 130 -15.60 0.86 -6.08
CA GLU A 130 -16.32 1.78 -5.18
C GLU A 130 -17.27 1.03 -4.24
N GLU A 131 -17.99 0.02 -4.74
CA GLU A 131 -18.83 -0.87 -3.92
C GLU A 131 -18.02 -1.51 -2.78
N MET A 132 -16.85 -2.06 -3.10
CA MET A 132 -15.98 -2.69 -2.11
C MET A 132 -15.45 -1.69 -1.08
N ILE A 133 -14.95 -0.53 -1.53
CA ILE A 133 -14.42 0.51 -0.65
C ILE A 133 -15.51 1.02 0.31
N GLN A 134 -16.71 1.29 -0.21
CA GLN A 134 -17.81 1.79 0.62
C GLN A 134 -18.29 0.75 1.64
N ALA A 135 -18.46 -0.51 1.22
CA ALA A 135 -18.82 -1.58 2.12
C ALA A 135 -17.76 -1.78 3.22
N PHE A 136 -16.48 -1.71 2.85
CA PHE A 136 -15.36 -1.82 3.81
C PHE A 136 -15.34 -0.66 4.79
N ARG A 137 -15.48 0.59 4.33
CA ARG A 137 -15.56 1.78 5.18
C ARG A 137 -16.71 1.71 6.17
N GLN A 138 -17.90 1.31 5.72
CA GLN A 138 -19.06 1.14 6.59
C GLN A 138 -18.84 0.05 7.64
N MET A 139 -18.20 -1.06 7.25
CA MET A 139 -17.85 -2.12 8.18
C MET A 139 -16.85 -1.63 9.24
N VAL A 140 -15.80 -0.93 8.83
CA VAL A 140 -14.79 -0.37 9.74
C VAL A 140 -15.40 0.66 10.69
N ALA A 141 -16.25 1.56 10.20
CA ALA A 141 -16.90 2.59 11.00
C ALA A 141 -17.85 2.03 12.08
N LYS A 142 -18.44 0.84 11.84
CA LYS A 142 -19.32 0.15 12.80
C LYS A 142 -18.55 -0.75 13.76
N ALA A 143 -17.30 -1.11 13.46
CA ALA A 143 -16.50 -2.00 14.26
C ALA A 143 -15.85 -1.27 15.45
N ASP A 144 -15.59 -2.01 16.53
CA ASP A 144 -14.75 -1.49 17.61
C ASP A 144 -13.33 -1.23 17.08
N PRO A 145 -12.78 0.00 17.21
CA PRO A 145 -11.43 0.30 16.75
C PRO A 145 -10.34 -0.25 17.69
N ARG A 146 -10.66 -0.54 18.97
CA ARG A 146 -9.66 -0.89 19.99
C ARG A 146 -8.84 -2.15 19.63
N PRO A 147 -9.41 -3.25 19.11
CA PRO A 147 -8.63 -4.40 18.69
C PRO A 147 -7.64 -4.09 17.56
N PHE A 148 -8.04 -3.25 16.60
CA PHE A 148 -7.16 -2.85 15.51
C PHE A 148 -6.01 -1.96 16.02
N ILE A 149 -6.32 -0.99 16.89
CA ILE A 149 -5.31 -0.13 17.51
C ILE A 149 -4.32 -0.96 18.33
N ALA A 150 -4.82 -1.87 19.17
CA ALA A 150 -3.98 -2.75 19.99
C ALA A 150 -3.05 -3.60 19.10
N ALA A 151 -3.58 -4.21 18.04
CA ALA A 151 -2.78 -4.97 17.08
C ALA A 151 -1.68 -4.12 16.42
N LYS A 152 -1.96 -2.86 16.06
CA LYS A 152 -0.94 -1.96 15.48
C LYS A 152 0.12 -1.50 16.45
N LEU A 153 -0.25 -1.30 17.72
CA LEU A 153 0.73 -1.03 18.78
C LEU A 153 1.62 -2.25 19.03
N GLU A 154 1.05 -3.46 19.08
CA GLU A 154 1.80 -4.70 19.26
C GLU A 154 2.73 -5.00 18.06
N GLU A 155 2.28 -4.78 16.82
CA GLU A 155 3.12 -4.88 15.62
C GLU A 155 4.33 -3.94 15.68
N ARG A 156 4.12 -2.70 16.13
CA ARG A 156 5.19 -1.72 16.34
C ARG A 156 6.17 -2.19 17.40
N ASP A 157 5.67 -2.58 18.56
CA ASP A 157 6.50 -2.96 19.71
C ASP A 157 7.32 -4.23 19.39
N THR A 158 6.71 -5.21 18.72
CA THR A 158 7.40 -6.41 18.22
C THR A 158 8.52 -6.06 17.24
N ARG A 159 8.25 -5.16 16.29
CA ARG A 159 9.25 -4.71 15.31
C ARG A 159 10.41 -3.97 15.96
N HIS A 160 10.12 -3.08 16.92
CA HIS A 160 11.16 -2.40 17.71
C HIS A 160 12.00 -3.39 18.52
N GLY A 161 11.37 -4.43 19.09
CA GLY A 161 12.08 -5.49 19.81
C GLY A 161 13.06 -6.28 18.93
N LYS A 162 12.65 -6.66 17.71
CA LYS A 162 13.51 -7.33 16.72
C LYS A 162 14.65 -6.45 16.23
N ALA A 163 14.43 -5.15 16.15
CA ALA A 163 15.46 -4.17 15.79
C ALA A 163 16.50 -3.93 16.89
N GLY A 164 16.41 -4.62 18.04
CA GLY A 164 17.37 -4.50 19.15
C GLY A 164 17.24 -3.17 19.90
N VAL A 165 17.27 -3.24 21.23
CA VAL A 165 16.96 -2.15 22.18
C VAL A 165 17.94 -0.95 22.14
N VAL A 166 18.95 -0.97 21.25
CA VAL A 166 19.97 0.08 21.19
C VAL A 166 19.40 1.30 20.47
N ARG A 167 19.05 2.32 21.26
CA ARG A 167 18.51 3.63 20.86
C ARG A 167 19.38 4.38 19.82
N TYR A 168 20.63 3.97 19.66
CA TYR A 168 21.61 4.53 18.72
C TYR A 168 22.26 3.39 17.93
N ARG A 169 21.52 2.79 16.99
CA ARG A 169 22.19 2.00 15.95
C ARG A 169 22.93 2.97 15.05
N VAL A 170 24.23 2.78 14.96
CA VAL A 170 25.07 3.57 14.06
C VAL A 170 24.68 3.34 12.59
N GLU A 171 23.98 2.23 12.30
CA GLU A 171 23.38 1.92 11.00
C GLU A 171 21.86 1.77 11.12
N PRO A 172 21.08 2.87 11.03
CA PRO A 172 19.64 2.84 11.24
C PRO A 172 18.90 2.15 10.09
N ASN A 173 17.71 1.61 10.36
CA ASN A 173 16.80 1.13 9.33
C ASN A 173 15.70 2.18 9.10
N VAL A 174 15.60 2.71 7.87
CA VAL A 174 14.73 3.85 7.52
C VAL A 174 13.25 3.50 7.50
N LYS A 175 12.93 2.21 7.33
CA LYS A 175 11.55 1.71 7.23
C LYS A 175 11.07 1.10 8.53
N ASP A 176 11.75 0.07 8.99
CA ASP A 176 11.33 -0.76 10.11
C ASP A 176 11.97 -0.36 11.45
N GLY A 177 12.97 0.52 11.44
CA GLY A 177 13.58 1.05 12.65
C GLY A 177 12.62 1.89 13.50
N LYS A 178 13.01 2.14 14.75
CA LYS A 178 12.28 3.05 15.64
C LYS A 178 12.35 4.48 15.09
N GLY A 179 11.19 5.11 14.92
CA GLY A 179 11.04 6.39 14.22
C GLY A 179 11.10 6.30 12.69
N GLY A 180 11.17 5.10 12.11
CA GLY A 180 11.17 4.89 10.66
C GLY A 180 9.78 5.02 10.02
N LEU A 181 9.72 4.86 8.70
CA LEU A 181 8.49 5.02 7.92
C LEU A 181 7.32 4.16 8.43
N ARG A 182 7.58 2.96 8.96
CA ARG A 182 6.55 2.05 9.46
C ARG A 182 5.89 2.56 10.75
N ASP A 183 6.59 3.37 11.55
CA ASP A 183 5.99 4.05 12.72
C ASP A 183 5.03 5.15 12.26
N LEU A 184 5.43 5.95 11.28
CA LEU A 184 4.58 7.00 10.69
C LEU A 184 3.37 6.40 9.96
N ASN A 185 3.57 5.29 9.25
CA ASN A 185 2.49 4.56 8.60
C ASN A 185 1.50 3.97 9.61
N ALA A 186 1.97 3.48 10.77
CA ALA A 186 1.08 2.99 11.82
C ALA A 186 0.14 4.09 12.33
N LEU A 187 0.63 5.33 12.44
CA LEU A 187 -0.20 6.48 12.77
C LEU A 187 -1.29 6.72 11.71
N PHE A 188 -0.93 6.70 10.42
CA PHE A 188 -1.90 6.80 9.33
C PHE A 188 -2.96 5.69 9.38
N TRP A 189 -2.56 4.44 9.62
CA TRP A 189 -3.49 3.32 9.67
C TRP A 189 -4.45 3.41 10.85
N ILE A 190 -3.95 3.80 12.03
CA ILE A 190 -4.80 4.03 13.20
C ILE A 190 -5.78 5.18 12.91
N ALA A 191 -5.30 6.31 12.40
CA ALA A 191 -6.13 7.45 12.05
C ALA A 191 -7.21 7.09 11.02
N ARG A 192 -6.86 6.37 9.95
CA ARG A 192 -7.82 5.87 8.95
C ARG A 192 -8.78 4.83 9.51
N SER A 193 -8.37 4.03 10.48
CA SER A 193 -9.28 3.06 11.12
C SER A 193 -10.35 3.75 11.96
N LEU A 194 -10.06 4.94 12.49
CA LEU A 194 -10.99 5.78 13.24
C LEU A 194 -11.88 6.64 12.34
N ALA A 195 -11.34 7.06 11.18
CA ALA A 195 -12.04 7.84 10.16
C ALA A 195 -11.79 7.25 8.75
N PRO A 196 -12.47 6.16 8.38
CA PRO A 196 -12.19 5.42 7.14
C PRO A 196 -12.59 6.17 5.87
N ASP A 197 -13.44 7.18 5.99
CA ASP A 197 -13.80 8.15 4.96
C ASP A 197 -12.74 9.26 4.77
N SER A 198 -11.85 9.46 5.74
CA SER A 198 -10.83 10.51 5.71
C SER A 198 -9.57 10.04 4.96
N PRO A 199 -9.20 10.67 3.83
CA PRO A 199 -7.95 10.36 3.13
C PRO A 199 -6.75 10.49 4.07
N LEU A 200 -5.90 9.47 4.10
CA LEU A 200 -4.74 9.38 5.00
C LEU A 200 -5.05 9.58 6.50
N GLY A 201 -6.32 9.56 6.90
CA GLY A 201 -6.75 9.86 8.26
C GLY A 201 -6.58 11.33 8.65
N ALA A 202 -6.49 12.23 7.66
CA ALA A 202 -6.15 13.65 7.86
C ALA A 202 -7.01 14.34 8.93
N ARG A 203 -8.32 14.07 8.98
CA ARG A 203 -9.26 14.62 9.97
C ARG A 203 -8.84 14.26 11.40
N VAL A 204 -8.51 12.99 11.62
CA VAL A 204 -8.07 12.50 12.94
C VAL A 204 -6.69 13.06 13.29
N LEU A 205 -5.79 13.15 12.31
CA LEU A 205 -4.45 13.72 12.55
C LEU A 205 -4.48 15.22 12.85
N GLU A 206 -5.41 15.97 12.26
CA GLU A 206 -5.68 17.39 12.56
C GLU A 206 -6.09 17.60 14.02
N GLU A 207 -6.88 16.69 14.57
CA GLU A 207 -7.34 16.75 15.95
C GLU A 207 -6.28 16.26 16.95
N LEU A 208 -5.45 15.29 16.55
CA LEU A 208 -4.45 14.67 17.42
C LEU A 208 -3.13 15.44 17.51
N LEU A 209 -2.71 16.13 16.45
CA LEU A 209 -1.39 16.77 16.36
C LEU A 209 -1.52 18.29 16.44
N THR A 210 -0.69 18.91 17.26
CA THR A 210 -0.49 20.37 17.19
C THR A 210 0.11 20.75 15.82
N PRO A 211 -0.06 22.01 15.36
CA PRO A 211 0.54 22.47 14.11
C PRO A 211 2.05 22.23 14.02
N LYS A 212 2.76 22.34 15.15
CA LYS A 212 4.20 22.09 15.23
C LYS A 212 4.53 20.60 15.07
N GLU A 213 3.76 19.72 15.69
CA GLU A 213 3.94 18.26 15.57
C GLU A 213 3.60 17.78 14.16
N ARG A 214 2.53 18.32 13.55
CA ARG A 214 2.19 18.03 12.15
C ARG A 214 3.33 18.41 11.21
N ARG A 215 3.86 19.62 11.34
CA ARG A 215 5.01 20.06 10.53
C ARG A 215 6.22 19.15 10.71
N THR A 216 6.55 18.80 11.95
CA THR A 216 7.67 17.88 12.26
C THR A 216 7.44 16.50 11.65
N PHE A 217 6.21 16.00 11.69
CA PHE A 217 5.81 14.74 11.10
C PHE A 217 5.96 14.75 9.57
N GLU A 218 5.50 15.81 8.90
CA GLU A 218 5.62 15.98 7.44
C GLU A 218 7.08 16.07 7.00
N GLU A 219 7.89 16.88 7.70
CA GLU A 219 9.33 17.01 7.45
C GLU A 219 10.07 15.67 7.63
N ALA A 220 9.74 14.92 8.69
CA ALA A 220 10.32 13.60 8.93
C ALA A 220 9.89 12.57 7.88
N PHE A 221 8.62 12.58 7.48
CA PHE A 221 8.11 11.68 6.44
C PHE A 221 8.78 11.97 5.09
N ASP A 222 8.93 13.23 4.71
CA ASP A 222 9.66 13.61 3.49
C ASP A 222 11.11 13.17 3.53
N PHE A 223 11.80 13.47 4.63
CA PHE A 223 13.20 13.12 4.80
C PHE A 223 13.42 11.61 4.70
N LEU A 224 12.62 10.80 5.38
CA LEU A 224 12.76 9.34 5.35
C LEU A 224 12.49 8.76 3.96
N TRP A 225 11.52 9.31 3.22
CA TRP A 225 11.28 8.91 1.83
C TRP A 225 12.44 9.28 0.91
N LYS A 226 13.02 10.47 1.10
CA LYS A 226 14.20 10.93 0.37
C LYS A 226 15.37 9.97 0.59
N VAL A 227 15.73 9.71 1.84
CA VAL A 227 16.81 8.77 2.18
C VAL A 227 16.55 7.39 1.61
N ARG A 228 15.33 6.86 1.75
CA ARG A 228 14.96 5.53 1.22
C ARG A 228 15.10 5.45 -0.29
N ALA A 229 14.64 6.47 -1.03
CA ALA A 229 14.76 6.48 -2.49
C ALA A 229 16.23 6.51 -2.94
N HIS A 230 17.06 7.36 -2.32
CA HIS A 230 18.49 7.42 -2.62
C HIS A 230 19.19 6.10 -2.31
N LEU A 231 18.95 5.55 -1.12
CA LEU A 231 19.53 4.27 -0.69
C LEU A 231 19.20 3.12 -1.65
N HIS A 232 17.95 3.06 -2.11
CA HIS A 232 17.51 2.04 -3.06
C HIS A 232 18.22 2.17 -4.42
N LEU A 233 18.37 3.40 -4.93
CA LEU A 233 19.06 3.67 -6.20
C LEU A 233 20.55 3.33 -6.12
N MET A 234 21.22 3.72 -5.04
CA MET A 234 22.64 3.42 -4.83
C MET A 234 22.89 1.93 -4.66
N ALA A 235 22.04 1.24 -3.89
CA ALA A 235 22.16 -0.20 -3.68
C ALA A 235 21.75 -1.04 -4.91
N GLY A 236 21.03 -0.45 -5.87
CA GLY A 236 20.45 -1.17 -7.02
C GLY A 236 19.40 -2.22 -6.63
N ARG A 237 18.84 -2.12 -5.42
CA ARG A 237 17.87 -3.05 -4.85
C ARG A 237 17.09 -2.38 -3.71
N ALA A 238 16.04 -3.04 -3.23
CA ALA A 238 15.41 -2.65 -1.98
C ALA A 238 16.39 -2.82 -0.81
N GLU A 239 16.89 -1.71 -0.28
CA GLU A 239 17.79 -1.64 0.86
C GLU A 239 17.24 -0.63 1.86
N GLU A 240 17.03 -1.07 3.09
CA GLU A 240 16.35 -0.28 4.11
C GLU A 240 17.31 0.10 5.26
N LYS A 241 18.51 -0.48 5.28
CA LYS A 241 19.53 -0.23 6.30
C LYS A 241 20.58 0.73 5.75
N LEU A 242 20.73 1.85 6.45
CA LEU A 242 21.73 2.87 6.18
C LEU A 242 23.08 2.45 6.79
N THR A 243 23.84 1.61 6.08
CA THR A 243 25.18 1.17 6.51
C THR A 243 26.19 2.31 6.44
N PHE A 244 27.35 2.14 7.07
CA PHE A 244 28.41 3.16 7.05
C PHE A 244 28.85 3.53 5.63
N ASP A 245 28.95 2.56 4.73
CA ASP A 245 29.33 2.80 3.33
C ASP A 245 28.32 3.73 2.65
N PHE A 246 27.02 3.46 2.83
CA PHE A 246 25.96 4.31 2.28
C PHE A 246 25.86 5.67 2.97
N GLN A 247 26.25 5.78 4.24
CA GLN A 247 26.30 7.08 4.94
C GLN A 247 27.37 7.98 4.35
N ALA A 248 28.55 7.44 4.06
CA ALA A 248 29.65 8.21 3.46
C ALA A 248 29.30 8.68 2.05
N GLU A 249 28.58 7.86 1.29
CA GLU A 249 28.19 8.18 -0.10
C GLU A 249 26.99 9.13 -0.19
N MET A 250 26.14 9.23 0.85
CA MET A 250 25.02 10.17 0.91
C MET A 250 25.30 11.50 1.62
N ALA A 251 26.44 11.64 2.31
CA ALA A 251 26.83 12.84 3.04
C ALA A 251 27.21 14.00 2.11
#